data_AF-A0AAI8YB30-F1
#
_entry.id   AF-A0AAI8YB30-F1
#
_cell.length_a   1.000
_cell.length_b   1.000
_cell.length_c   1.000
_cell.angle_alpha   90.00
_cell.angle_beta   90.00
_cell.angle_gamma   90.00
#
_symmetry.space_group_name_H-M   'P 1'
#
loop_
_entity.id
_entity.type
_entity.pdbx_description
1 polymer ?
#
loop_
_entity_poly.entity_id
_entity_poly.type
_entity_poly.pdbx_seq_one_letter_code
_entity_poly.pdbx_strand_id
1 'polypeptide(L)'
;MPGPSRVPAVTAALRAFKDARYARTQWLVRSSGETGEVYEWMYPASRSDPARLRAELAERQKKIWDFDVDRMVEEAAPGIDSNPKTERHTATQVGAQ
;
A
#
# COMPACT_ATOMS: atom_id res chain seq x y z
N MET A 1 -20.16 -19.08 23.69
CA MET A 1 -20.10 -17.64 23.39
C MET A 1 -20.09 -17.46 21.87
N PRO A 2 -21.05 -16.75 21.27
CA PRO A 2 -20.95 -16.42 19.84
C PRO A 2 -19.70 -15.55 19.64
N GLY A 3 -18.88 -15.92 18.66
CA GLY A 3 -17.68 -15.15 18.30
C GLY A 3 -18.02 -13.74 17.83
N PRO A 4 -17.04 -12.82 17.75
CA PRO A 4 -17.28 -11.47 17.25
C PRO A 4 -17.95 -11.50 15.88
N SER A 5 -18.86 -10.54 15.65
CA SER A 5 -19.53 -10.40 14.36
C SER A 5 -18.48 -10.30 13.25
N ARG A 6 -18.58 -11.17 12.25
CA ARG A 6 -17.60 -11.24 11.15
C ARG A 6 -17.71 -10.04 10.20
N VAL A 7 -18.87 -9.38 10.17
CA VAL A 7 -19.16 -8.30 9.22
C VAL A 7 -18.30 -7.04 9.48
N PRO A 8 -18.19 -6.51 10.71
CA PRO A 8 -17.28 -5.41 11.02
C PRO A 8 -15.81 -5.73 10.70
N ALA A 9 -15.34 -6.93 11.08
CA ALA A 9 -13.95 -7.33 10.84
C ALA A 9 -13.61 -7.41 9.35
N VAL A 10 -14.49 -8.02 8.54
CA VAL A 10 -14.34 -8.06 7.07
C VAL A 10 -14.39 -6.65 6.47
N THR A 11 -15.30 -5.80 6.95
CA THR A 11 -15.41 -4.41 6.46
C THR A 11 -14.13 -3.62 6.75
N ALA A 12 -13.54 -3.79 7.94
CA ALA A 12 -12.29 -3.16 8.31
C ALA A 12 -11.13 -3.65 7.44
N ALA A 13 -11.02 -4.97 7.22
CA ALA A 13 -10.01 -5.55 6.35
C ALA A 13 -10.10 -5.04 4.90
N LEU A 14 -11.31 -4.94 4.34
CA LEU A 14 -11.50 -4.41 2.98
C LEU A 14 -11.13 -2.93 2.85
N ARG A 15 -11.40 -2.13 3.91
CA ARG A 15 -10.95 -0.73 3.96
C ARG A 15 -9.44 -0.63 4.01
N ALA A 16 -8.79 -1.38 4.90
CA ALA A 16 -7.33 -1.42 4.99
C ALA A 16 -6.69 -1.84 3.65
N PHE A 17 -7.25 -2.85 2.97
CA PHE A 17 -6.80 -3.25 1.64
C PHE A 17 -6.93 -2.13 0.61
N LYS A 18 -8.08 -1.46 0.56
CA LYS A 18 -8.32 -0.35 -0.36
C LYS A 18 -7.34 0.78 -0.09
N ASP A 19 -7.19 1.19 1.16
CA ASP A 19 -6.38 2.35 1.53
C ASP A 19 -4.88 2.08 1.28
N ALA A 20 -4.40 0.85 1.53
CA ALA A 20 -3.01 0.46 1.28
C ALA A 20 -2.68 0.37 -0.22
N ARG A 21 -3.62 -0.07 -1.07
CA ARG A 21 -3.30 -0.41 -2.48
C ARG A 21 -3.84 0.58 -3.52
N TYR A 22 -4.93 1.29 -3.24
CA TYR A 22 -5.67 2.01 -4.28
C TYR A 22 -4.81 3.04 -5.00
N ALA A 23 -4.12 3.91 -4.25
CA ALA A 23 -3.29 4.96 -4.84
C ALA A 23 -2.16 4.39 -5.72
N ARG A 24 -1.50 3.31 -5.27
CA ARG A 24 -0.41 2.65 -6.02
C ARG A 24 -0.94 2.00 -7.29
N THR A 25 -2.07 1.31 -7.24
CA THR A 25 -2.66 0.67 -8.42
C THR A 25 -3.08 1.69 -9.47
N GLN A 26 -3.68 2.82 -9.06
CA GLN A 26 -4.03 3.91 -9.99
C GLN A 26 -2.79 4.57 -10.60
N TRP A 27 -1.73 4.76 -9.80
CA TRP A 27 -0.45 5.23 -10.32
C TRP A 27 0.14 4.26 -11.36
N LEU A 28 0.09 2.94 -11.10
CA LEU A 28 0.64 1.94 -12.00
C LEU A 28 -0.04 1.95 -13.37
N VAL A 29 -1.37 2.00 -13.42
CA VAL A 29 -2.13 2.06 -14.69
C VAL A 29 -1.73 3.28 -15.52
N ARG A 30 -1.71 4.46 -14.89
CA ARG A 30 -1.27 5.69 -15.57
C ARG A 30 0.18 5.59 -16.03
N SER A 31 1.08 5.10 -15.16
CA SER A 31 2.50 4.96 -15.48
C SER A 31 2.72 4.00 -16.65
N SER A 32 1.92 2.94 -16.80
CA SER A 32 2.03 2.04 -17.94
C SER A 32 1.68 2.72 -19.26
N GLY A 33 0.63 3.54 -19.28
CA GLY A 33 0.28 4.36 -20.45
C GLY A 33 1.39 5.35 -20.81
N GLU A 34 1.87 6.11 -19.81
CA GLU A 34 2.98 7.07 -19.98
C GLU A 34 4.26 6.37 -20.45
N THR A 35 4.54 5.16 -19.97
CA THR A 35 5.72 4.37 -20.40
C THR A 35 5.61 3.98 -21.87
N GLY A 36 4.41 3.71 -22.39
CA GLY A 36 4.17 3.54 -23.82
C GLY A 36 4.56 4.78 -24.61
N GLU A 37 4.10 5.96 -24.18
CA GLU A 37 4.49 7.24 -24.80
C GLU A 37 6.00 7.48 -24.73
N VAL A 38 6.67 7.06 -23.65
CA VAL A 38 8.13 7.14 -23.52
C VAL A 38 8.82 6.27 -24.58
N TYR A 39 8.38 5.03 -24.79
CA TYR A 39 8.94 4.16 -25.82
C TYR A 39 8.73 4.68 -27.25
N GLU A 40 7.63 5.40 -27.46
CA GLU A 40 7.26 6.00 -28.75
C GLU A 40 7.84 7.42 -28.93
N TRP A 41 8.67 7.91 -28.01
CA TRP A 41 9.25 9.27 -28.02
C TRP A 41 8.22 10.40 -27.99
N MET A 42 7.01 10.09 -27.53
CA MET A 42 5.87 11.01 -27.45
C MET A 42 5.71 11.64 -26.06
N TYR A 43 6.38 11.09 -25.04
CA TYR A 43 6.26 11.60 -23.68
C TYR A 43 6.84 13.02 -23.56
N PRO A 44 6.08 14.03 -23.08
CA PRO A 44 6.49 15.44 -23.16
C PRO A 44 7.80 15.79 -22.45
N ALA A 45 8.14 15.08 -21.37
CA ALA A 45 9.33 15.36 -20.56
C ALA A 45 10.64 14.85 -21.19
N SER A 46 10.59 13.71 -21.89
CA SER A 46 11.75 13.11 -22.55
C SER A 46 11.84 13.44 -24.04
N ARG A 47 10.71 13.53 -24.75
CA ARG A 47 10.64 13.66 -26.22
C ARG A 47 11.67 12.76 -26.88
N SER A 48 12.58 13.32 -27.69
CA SER A 48 13.65 12.66 -28.43
C SER A 48 15.00 12.60 -27.71
N ASP A 49 15.06 12.92 -26.41
CA ASP A 49 16.30 12.88 -25.61
C ASP A 49 16.47 11.48 -24.98
N PRO A 50 17.45 10.67 -25.44
CA PRO A 50 17.63 9.30 -24.95
C PRO A 50 18.09 9.23 -23.48
N ALA A 51 18.80 10.25 -22.99
CA ALA A 51 19.26 10.28 -21.61
C ALA A 51 18.08 10.54 -20.67
N ARG A 52 17.18 11.46 -21.04
CA ARG A 52 15.94 11.69 -20.30
C ARG A 52 15.00 10.50 -20.35
N LEU A 53 14.84 9.86 -21.52
CA LEU A 53 14.07 8.64 -21.66
C LEU A 53 14.55 7.56 -20.68
N ARG A 54 15.87 7.34 -20.64
CA ARG A 54 16.46 6.36 -19.72
C ARG A 54 16.21 6.72 -18.26
N ALA A 55 16.29 8.00 -17.90
CA ALA A 55 16.00 8.46 -16.55
C ALA A 55 14.54 8.22 -16.16
N GLU A 56 13.58 8.55 -17.04
CA GLU A 56 12.14 8.31 -16.83
C GLU A 56 11.84 6.82 -16.58
N LEU A 57 12.40 5.94 -17.41
CA LEU A 57 12.23 4.50 -17.25
C LEU A 57 12.86 4.00 -15.94
N ALA A 58 14.06 4.46 -15.60
CA ALA A 58 14.75 4.03 -14.39
C ALA A 58 13.98 4.41 -13.12
N GLU A 59 13.48 5.66 -13.02
CA GLU A 59 12.71 6.11 -11.85
C GLU A 59 11.41 5.33 -11.68
N ARG A 60 10.68 5.07 -12.78
CA ARG A 60 9.43 4.29 -12.74
C ARG A 60 9.67 2.84 -12.36
N GLN A 61 10.69 2.22 -12.96
CA GLN A 61 11.08 0.85 -12.64
C GLN A 61 11.50 0.74 -11.18
N LYS A 62 12.31 1.67 -10.68
CA LYS A 62 12.72 1.70 -9.28
C LYS A 62 11.50 1.72 -8.34
N LYS A 63 10.52 2.58 -8.61
CA LYS A 63 9.27 2.64 -7.81
C LYS A 63 8.44 1.35 -7.85
N ILE A 64 8.56 0.56 -8.91
CA ILE A 64 7.90 -0.74 -9.03
C ILE A 64 8.68 -1.80 -8.24
N TRP A 65 9.97 -1.93 -8.52
CA TRP A 65 10.82 -3.02 -8.03
C TRP A 65 11.27 -2.85 -6.58
N ASP A 66 11.56 -1.63 -6.14
CA ASP A 66 12.01 -1.34 -4.77
C ASP A 66 10.84 -1.19 -3.78
N PHE A 67 9.62 -1.53 -4.20
CA PHE A 67 8.46 -1.36 -3.32
C PHE A 67 8.41 -2.43 -2.25
N ASP A 68 8.43 -1.97 -1.01
CA ASP A 68 8.33 -2.80 0.17
C ASP A 68 6.88 -3.21 0.45
N VAL A 69 6.55 -4.44 0.04
CA VAL A 69 5.22 -5.02 0.26
C VAL A 69 5.02 -5.41 1.72
N ASP A 70 6.07 -5.88 2.39
CA ASP A 70 5.97 -6.35 3.78
C ASP A 70 5.65 -5.18 4.70
N ARG A 71 6.37 -4.06 4.54
CA ARG A 71 6.05 -2.81 5.24
C ARG A 71 4.62 -2.32 4.95
N MET A 72 4.15 -2.41 3.71
CA MET A 72 2.76 -2.03 3.38
C MET A 72 1.74 -2.90 4.14
N VAL A 73 2.02 -4.20 4.32
CA VAL A 73 1.16 -5.12 5.09
C VAL A 73 1.21 -4.77 6.58
N GLU A 74 2.41 -4.51 7.13
CA GLU A 74 2.59 -4.07 8.52
C GLU A 74 1.83 -2.77 8.81
N GLU A 75 1.87 -1.79 7.91
CA GLU A 75 1.14 -0.53 8.04
C GLU A 75 -0.40 -0.71 7.93
N ALA A 76 -0.87 -1.74 7.23
CA ALA A 76 -2.29 -2.04 7.05
C ALA A 76 -2.90 -2.88 8.19
N ALA A 77 -2.08 -3.65 8.92
CA ALA A 77 -2.51 -4.56 9.98
C ALA A 77 -3.21 -3.91 11.20
N PRO A 78 -2.83 -2.71 11.68
CA PRO A 78 -3.46 -2.08 12.86
C PRO A 78 -4.95 -1.79 12.67
N GLY A 79 -5.43 -1.67 11.43
CA GLY A 79 -6.85 -1.46 11.13
C GLY A 79 -7.71 -2.72 11.21
N ILE A 80 -7.10 -3.90 11.38
CA ILE A 80 -7.78 -5.21 11.36
C ILE A 80 -7.99 -5.73 12.79
N ASP A 81 -7.11 -5.38 13.73
CA ASP A 81 -7.18 -5.85 15.12
C ASP A 81 -8.02 -4.91 16.00
N SER A 82 -9.33 -4.85 15.74
CA SER A 82 -10.30 -4.41 16.75
C SER A 82 -10.74 -5.61 17.59
N ASN A 83 -9.78 -6.20 18.32
CA ASN A 83 -10.06 -7.24 19.30
C ASN A 83 -10.21 -6.63 20.71
N PRO A 84 -11.38 -6.69 21.35
CA PRO A 84 -11.61 -6.20 22.72
C PRO A 84 -10.94 -7.06 23.82
N LYS A 85 -9.94 -7.89 23.48
CA LYS A 85 -9.17 -8.68 24.45
C LYS A 85 -7.83 -8.05 24.82
N THR A 86 -7.33 -7.09 24.05
CA THR A 86 -6.04 -6.46 24.33
C THR A 86 -6.08 -5.55 25.57
N GLU A 87 -7.26 -5.11 26.00
CA GLU A 87 -7.42 -4.26 27.21
C GLU A 87 -7.45 -5.03 28.54
N ARG A 88 -7.56 -6.37 28.55
CA ARG A 88 -7.67 -7.14 29.81
C ARG A 88 -6.34 -7.58 30.42
N HIS A 89 -5.21 -7.42 29.72
CA HIS A 89 -3.91 -7.81 30.27
C HIS A 89 -3.15 -6.67 30.95
N THR A 90 -3.49 -5.40 30.69
CA THR A 90 -2.82 -4.25 31.32
C THR A 90 -3.47 -3.80 32.64
N ALA A 91 -4.71 -4.22 32.93
CA ALA A 91 -5.43 -3.80 34.14
C ALA A 91 -5.27 -4.74 35.36
N THR A 92 -4.56 -5.87 35.25
CA THR A 92 -4.39 -6.83 36.37
C THR A 92 -2.99 -6.80 36.99
N GLN A 93 -2.06 -5.98 36.49
CA GLN A 93 -0.69 -5.91 37.01
C GLN A 93 -0.34 -4.54 37.64
N VAL A 94 -1.31 -3.94 38.34
CA VAL A 94 -1.04 -2.86 39.32
C VAL A 94 -1.91 -3.15 40.55
N GLY A 95 -1.50 -4.15 41.34
CA GLY A 95 -2.28 -4.57 42.50
C GLY A 95 -1.79 -5.86 43.15
N ALA A 96 -0.48 -6.00 43.35
CA ALA A 96 0.05 -6.90 44.38
C ALA A 96 1.54 -6.62 44.60
N GLN A 97 1.84 -6.29 45.86
CA GLN A 97 3.12 -6.10 46.54
C GLN A 97 3.71 -4.69 46.48
#